data_AF-A0A445FDF9-F1
#
_entry.id   AF-A0A445FDF9-F1
#
_cell.length_a   1.000
_cell.length_b   1.000
_cell.length_c   1.000
_cell.angle_alpha   90.00
_cell.angle_beta   90.00
_cell.angle_gamma   90.00
#
_symmetry.space_group_name_H-M   'P 1'
#
loop_
_entity.id
_entity.type
_entity.pdbx_description
1 polymer ?
#
loop_
_entity_poly.entity_id
_entity_poly.type
_entity_poly.pdbx_seq_one_letter_code
_entity_poly.pdbx_strand_id
1 'polypeptide(L)'
;MGDYHFVYKDLEGASTQWDDIQRKLGNLPPKAPAFKPPPFTPDASDDQPKDKTWIDSKTSEELEDLEDDLDDDRFLQEYRKKRLAEMQEAAKVLRFGSVILISGSDFVREVSQAPSDVWVVVILYKEGIPECGLLMQSIEELAVRYPSTKFVKIISTDCIPNYPDRNLPTLLVYNNGAVKGNYVGLHSFGRRCTPEGICVSECKLHCFCSLTLIIATC
;
A
#
# COMPACT_ATOMS: atom_id res chain seq x y z
N MET A 1 29.71 -3.27 30.25
CA MET A 1 29.43 -2.14 29.36
C MET A 1 29.05 -2.72 28.01
N GLY A 2 27.84 -2.43 27.50
CA GLY A 2 27.41 -2.93 26.19
C GLY A 2 28.20 -2.28 25.07
N ASP A 3 28.75 -3.10 24.17
CA ASP A 3 29.55 -2.66 23.02
C ASP A 3 28.58 -2.22 21.91
N TYR A 4 28.32 -0.92 21.82
CA TYR A 4 27.42 -0.36 20.82
C TYR A 4 28.13 -0.33 19.46
N HIS A 5 27.75 -1.25 18.58
CA HIS A 5 28.22 -1.27 17.20
C HIS A 5 27.41 -0.26 16.37
N PHE A 6 27.93 0.97 16.26
CA PHE A 6 27.33 2.03 15.44
C PHE A 6 27.57 1.75 13.95
N VAL A 7 26.52 1.46 13.19
CA VAL A 7 26.58 1.41 11.72
C VAL A 7 26.34 2.84 11.20
N TYR A 8 27.41 3.54 10.85
CA TYR A 8 27.31 4.80 10.14
C TYR A 8 26.91 4.52 8.68
N LYS A 9 25.79 5.10 8.24
CA LYS A 9 25.40 5.18 6.83
C LYS A 9 25.70 6.60 6.35
N ASP A 10 26.67 6.72 5.44
CA ASP A 10 26.91 7.98 4.74
C ASP A 10 25.82 8.22 3.69
N LEU A 11 25.59 9.50 3.35
CA LEU A 11 24.56 9.96 2.41
C LEU A 11 24.76 9.49 0.95
N GLU A 12 25.89 8.87 0.60
CA GLU A 12 26.30 8.60 -0.78
C GLU A 12 26.53 7.11 -1.11
N GLY A 13 26.06 6.19 -0.27
CA GLY A 13 26.07 4.76 -0.57
C GLY A 13 26.92 3.95 0.40
N ALA A 14 26.36 2.82 0.82
CA ALA A 14 26.82 1.99 1.92
C ALA A 14 28.24 1.41 1.69
N SER A 15 29.26 2.03 2.28
CA SER A 15 30.48 1.31 2.67
C SER A 15 30.35 0.93 4.14
N THR A 16 30.44 -0.36 4.43
CA THR A 16 30.44 -0.84 5.81
C THR A 16 31.83 -0.63 6.42
N GLN A 17 31.93 -0.60 7.76
CA GLN A 17 33.23 -0.60 8.44
C GLN A 17 34.15 -1.74 7.98
N TRP A 18 33.57 -2.86 7.54
CA TRP A 18 34.31 -4.02 7.03
C TRP A 18 35.00 -3.72 5.69
N ASP A 19 34.35 -2.98 4.79
CA ASP A 19 34.90 -2.56 3.50
C ASP A 19 36.10 -1.63 3.67
N ASP A 20 36.04 -0.73 4.66
CA ASP A 20 37.12 0.22 4.94
C ASP A 20 38.34 -0.46 5.57
N ILE A 21 38.12 -1.44 6.47
CA ILE A 21 39.20 -2.26 7.03
C ILE A 21 39.87 -3.10 5.94
N GLN A 22 39.12 -3.70 5.02
CA GLN A 22 39.68 -4.49 3.92
C GLN A 22 40.48 -3.64 2.92
N ARG A 23 40.06 -2.38 2.65
CA ARG A 23 40.85 -1.43 1.85
C ARG A 23 42.15 -1.03 2.56
N LYS A 24 42.11 -0.82 3.88
CA LYS A 24 43.30 -0.51 4.69
C LYS A 24 44.30 -1.67 4.75
N LEU A 25 43.79 -2.91 4.72
CA LEU A 25 44.59 -4.13 4.63
C LEU A 25 45.04 -4.47 3.19
N GLY A 26 44.61 -3.71 2.17
CA GLY A 26 45.03 -3.86 0.78
C GLY A 26 44.28 -4.91 -0.04
N ASN A 27 43.21 -5.49 0.49
CA ASN A 27 42.44 -6.55 -0.17
C ASN A 27 41.37 -6.03 -1.14
N LEU A 28 40.89 -4.79 -0.94
CA LEU A 28 39.91 -4.14 -1.83
C LEU A 28 40.51 -2.94 -2.56
N PRO A 29 40.03 -2.63 -3.78
CA PRO A 29 40.46 -1.45 -4.51
C PRO A 29 40.08 -0.15 -3.78
N PRO A 30 40.89 0.91 -3.92
CA PRO A 30 40.63 2.20 -3.29
C PRO A 30 39.27 2.77 -3.73
N LYS A 31 38.53 3.35 -2.77
CA LYS A 31 37.20 3.93 -3.02
C LYS A 31 37.35 5.10 -4.00
N ALA A 32 36.45 5.19 -4.98
CA ALA A 32 36.41 6.34 -5.88
C ALA A 32 36.28 7.64 -5.07
N PRO A 33 36.96 8.73 -5.46
CA PRO A 33 36.84 10.00 -4.77
C PRO A 33 35.38 10.44 -4.76
N ALA A 34 34.89 10.88 -3.60
CA ALA A 34 33.52 11.36 -3.47
C ALA A 34 33.26 12.49 -4.48
N PHE A 35 32.15 12.39 -5.20
CA PHE A 35 31.70 13.48 -6.07
C PHE A 35 31.30 14.64 -5.18
N LYS A 36 32.19 15.60 -4.99
CA LYS A 36 31.84 16.86 -4.35
C LYS A 36 31.22 17.74 -5.42
N PRO A 37 29.90 17.97 -5.44
CA PRO A 37 29.38 19.06 -6.24
C PRO A 37 30.10 20.34 -5.82
N PRO A 38 30.36 21.28 -6.76
CA PRO A 38 30.89 22.58 -6.39
C PRO A 38 30.02 23.19 -5.28
N PRO A 39 30.61 23.95 -4.34
CA PRO A 39 29.84 24.72 -3.38
C PRO A 39 28.78 25.50 -4.14
N PHE A 40 27.53 25.41 -3.70
CA PHE A 40 26.44 26.16 -4.29
C PHE A 40 26.82 27.65 -4.28
N THR A 41 27.17 28.17 -5.46
CA THR A 41 27.27 29.59 -5.70
C THR A 41 25.94 29.99 -6.31
N PRO A 42 25.12 30.83 -5.66
CA PRO A 42 23.97 31.41 -6.34
C PRO A 42 24.49 32.08 -7.61
N ASP A 43 23.97 31.68 -8.77
CA ASP A 43 24.29 32.32 -10.02
C ASP A 43 23.99 33.82 -9.88
N ALA A 44 24.87 34.69 -10.38
CA ALA A 44 24.66 36.14 -10.40
C ALA A 44 23.59 36.54 -11.44
N SER A 45 22.62 35.66 -11.71
CA SER A 45 21.45 35.88 -12.54
C SER A 45 20.22 35.93 -11.62
N ASP A 46 19.71 37.15 -11.46
CA ASP A 46 18.41 37.56 -10.90
C ASP A 46 18.05 37.30 -9.43
N ASP A 47 18.78 36.49 -8.66
CA ASP A 47 18.48 36.24 -7.23
C ASP A 47 19.20 37.20 -6.25
N GLN A 48 19.35 38.48 -6.58
CA GLN A 48 19.73 39.48 -5.57
C GLN A 48 18.49 39.88 -4.75
N PRO A 49 18.58 40.03 -3.41
CA PRO A 49 17.52 40.64 -2.63
C PRO A 49 17.23 42.03 -3.21
N LYS A 50 16.06 42.19 -3.82
CA LYS A 50 15.61 43.44 -4.43
C LYS A 50 15.53 44.50 -3.33
N ASP A 51 16.54 45.37 -3.29
CA ASP A 51 16.70 46.37 -2.24
C ASP A 51 15.55 47.40 -2.31
N LYS A 52 15.27 48.12 -1.22
CA LYS A 52 14.11 49.04 -1.16
C LYS A 52 14.09 50.09 -2.27
N THR A 53 15.27 50.50 -2.72
CA THR A 53 15.47 51.44 -3.82
C THR A 53 15.10 50.88 -5.21
N TRP A 54 15.08 49.56 -5.36
CA TRP A 54 14.60 48.88 -6.57
C TRP A 54 13.06 48.80 -6.62
N ILE A 55 12.42 48.71 -5.45
CA ILE A 55 10.96 48.68 -5.34
C ILE A 55 10.37 50.09 -5.55
N ASP A 56 11.02 51.12 -4.98
CA ASP A 56 10.58 52.52 -5.12
C ASP A 56 10.77 53.09 -6.54
N SER A 57 11.58 52.46 -7.39
CA SER A 57 11.82 52.90 -8.77
C SER A 57 10.83 52.33 -9.77
N LYS A 58 9.98 51.41 -9.33
CA LYS A 58 9.02 50.66 -10.16
C LYS A 58 7.67 51.40 -10.17
N THR A 59 7.03 51.52 -11.34
CA THR A 59 5.70 52.14 -11.44
C THR A 59 4.61 51.21 -10.91
N SER A 60 3.47 51.75 -10.47
CA SER A 60 2.38 50.95 -9.87
C SER A 60 1.93 49.78 -10.75
N GLU A 61 1.85 49.97 -12.07
CA GLU A 61 1.56 48.91 -13.05
C GLU A 61 2.64 47.81 -13.08
N GLU A 62 3.92 48.19 -12.97
CA GLU A 62 5.02 47.24 -12.99
C GLU A 62 5.18 46.47 -11.66
N LEU A 63 4.65 47.01 -10.55
CA LEU A 63 4.52 46.26 -9.29
C LEU A 63 3.37 45.25 -9.35
N GLU A 64 2.25 45.58 -9.98
CA GLU A 64 1.12 44.66 -10.17
C GLU A 64 1.51 43.47 -11.06
N ASP A 65 2.21 43.70 -12.17
CA ASP A 65 2.70 42.62 -13.05
C ASP A 65 3.69 41.68 -12.32
N LEU A 66 4.50 42.22 -11.40
CA LEU A 66 5.44 41.42 -10.58
C LEU A 66 4.77 40.68 -9.42
N GLU A 67 3.62 41.17 -8.94
CA GLU A 67 2.78 40.47 -7.97
C GLU A 67 2.18 39.22 -8.61
N ASP A 68 1.69 39.33 -9.85
CA ASP A 68 1.18 38.19 -10.65
C ASP A 68 2.26 37.14 -10.99
N ASP A 69 3.52 37.55 -11.21
CA ASP A 69 4.65 36.63 -11.44
C ASP A 69 5.14 35.95 -10.13
N LEU A 70 4.95 36.58 -8.96
CA LEU A 70 5.26 36.00 -7.65
C LEU A 70 4.11 35.10 -7.13
N ASP A 71 2.89 35.34 -7.60
CA ASP A 71 1.75 34.41 -7.57
C ASP A 71 1.91 33.30 -8.62
N ASP A 72 3.11 32.71 -8.68
CA ASP A 72 3.43 31.40 -9.26
C ASP A 72 2.75 30.25 -8.47
N ASP A 73 1.56 30.56 -7.99
CA ASP A 73 0.57 29.79 -7.27
C ASP A 73 0.12 28.59 -8.11
N ARG A 74 0.34 28.59 -9.43
CA ARG A 74 0.05 27.42 -10.29
C ARG A 74 0.83 26.18 -9.88
N PHE A 75 2.13 26.31 -9.60
CA PHE A 75 2.95 25.17 -9.17
C PHE A 75 2.55 24.71 -7.75
N LEU A 76 2.31 25.65 -6.84
CA LEU A 76 1.94 25.34 -5.46
C LEU A 76 0.51 24.77 -5.36
N GLN A 77 -0.42 25.25 -6.18
CA GLN A 77 -1.78 24.72 -6.35
C GLN A 77 -1.76 23.34 -6.99
N GLU A 78 -0.95 23.10 -8.02
CA GLU A 78 -0.76 21.77 -8.62
C GLU A 78 -0.19 20.76 -7.61
N TYR A 79 0.79 21.17 -6.80
CA TYR A 79 1.36 20.32 -5.74
C TYR A 79 0.33 20.02 -4.63
N ARG A 80 -0.42 21.03 -4.17
CA ARG A 80 -1.53 20.85 -3.22
C ARG A 80 -2.59 19.90 -3.76
N LYS A 81 -2.99 20.07 -5.03
CA LYS A 81 -3.97 19.23 -5.71
C LYS A 81 -3.47 17.79 -5.86
N LYS A 82 -2.20 17.60 -6.20
CA LYS A 82 -1.57 16.28 -6.31
C LYS A 82 -1.53 15.56 -4.97
N ARG A 83 -1.10 16.23 -3.90
CA ARG A 83 -1.08 15.66 -2.53
C ARG A 83 -2.48 15.33 -2.02
N LEU A 84 -3.47 16.18 -2.31
CA LEU A 84 -4.86 15.91 -1.94
C LEU A 84 -5.45 14.74 -2.71
N ALA A 85 -5.12 14.59 -4.00
CA ALA A 85 -5.53 13.46 -4.81
C ALA A 85 -4.92 12.15 -4.30
N GLU A 86 -3.61 12.14 -3.99
CA GLU A 86 -2.92 11.00 -3.37
C GLU A 86 -3.54 10.62 -2.03
N MET A 87 -3.85 11.59 -1.17
CA MET A 87 -4.54 11.35 0.11
C MET A 87 -5.96 10.82 -0.08
N GLN A 88 -6.70 11.32 -1.06
CA GLN A 88 -8.04 10.84 -1.38
C GLN A 88 -8.03 9.42 -1.96
N GLU A 89 -7.04 9.09 -2.78
CA GLU A 89 -6.83 7.73 -3.29
C GLU A 89 -6.46 6.78 -2.15
N ALA A 90 -5.56 7.17 -1.25
CA ALA A 90 -5.26 6.39 -0.06
C ALA A 90 -6.49 6.22 0.87
N ALA A 91 -7.32 7.26 1.03
CA ALA A 91 -8.55 7.18 1.83
C ALA A 91 -9.61 6.26 1.18
N LYS A 92 -9.69 6.24 -0.16
CA LYS A 92 -10.53 5.30 -0.92
C LYS A 92 -10.08 3.84 -0.78
N VAL A 93 -8.88 3.57 -0.27
CA VAL A 93 -8.39 2.20 -0.01
C VAL A 93 -8.89 1.68 1.35
N LEU A 94 -9.38 2.54 2.25
CA LEU A 94 -9.92 2.17 3.57
C LEU A 94 -11.46 2.03 3.57
N ARG A 95 -12.05 1.33 2.59
CA ARG A 95 -13.53 1.23 2.46
C ARG A 95 -14.15 0.16 3.36
N PHE A 96 -13.39 -0.86 3.68
CA PHE A 96 -13.82 -2.03 4.44
C PHE A 96 -12.99 -2.16 5.72
N GLY A 97 -13.32 -3.12 6.57
CA GLY A 97 -12.66 -3.29 7.86
C GLY A 97 -13.31 -4.33 8.78
N SER A 98 -14.36 -5.00 8.29
CA SER A 98 -15.09 -6.03 8.99
C SER A 98 -15.69 -7.01 7.99
N VAL A 99 -16.11 -8.16 8.50
CA VAL A 99 -16.80 -9.19 7.70
C VAL A 99 -18.29 -8.91 7.70
N ILE A 100 -18.86 -8.70 6.52
CA ILE A 100 -20.29 -8.36 6.36
C ILE A 100 -21.09 -9.62 6.06
N LEU A 101 -22.17 -9.87 6.80
CA LEU A 101 -23.13 -10.92 6.47
C LEU A 101 -24.05 -10.44 5.34
N ILE A 102 -24.16 -11.23 4.27
CA ILE A 102 -25.03 -10.94 3.13
C ILE A 102 -26.06 -12.05 2.93
N SER A 103 -27.21 -11.69 2.34
CA SER A 103 -28.22 -12.65 1.90
C SER A 103 -27.95 -13.13 0.47
N GLY A 104 -28.58 -14.23 0.05
CA GLY A 104 -28.51 -14.70 -1.34
C GLY A 104 -28.98 -13.66 -2.37
N SER A 105 -29.96 -12.80 -2.00
CA SER A 105 -30.46 -11.74 -2.88
C SER A 105 -29.45 -10.61 -3.09
N ASP A 106 -28.61 -10.33 -2.09
CA ASP A 106 -27.58 -9.30 -2.16
C ASP A 106 -26.30 -9.80 -2.85
N PHE A 107 -26.14 -11.11 -3.01
CA PHE A 107 -24.92 -11.71 -3.59
C PHE A 107 -24.51 -11.07 -4.92
N VAL A 108 -25.47 -10.91 -5.84
CA VAL A 108 -25.18 -10.36 -7.17
C VAL A 108 -24.71 -8.91 -7.08
N ARG A 109 -25.37 -8.08 -6.25
CA ARG A 109 -25.02 -6.67 -6.08
C ARG A 109 -23.67 -6.52 -5.39
N GLU A 110 -23.45 -7.28 -4.32
CA GLU A 110 -22.31 -7.11 -3.42
C GLU A 110 -21.03 -7.79 -3.92
N VAL A 111 -21.15 -8.86 -4.73
CA VAL A 111 -20.04 -9.68 -5.23
C VAL A 111 -19.88 -9.57 -6.74
N SER A 112 -20.93 -9.86 -7.52
CA SER A 112 -20.84 -9.90 -8.99
C SER A 112 -20.75 -8.51 -9.63
N GLN A 113 -21.44 -7.52 -9.05
CA GLN A 113 -21.45 -6.12 -9.51
C GLN A 113 -20.47 -5.24 -8.72
N ALA A 114 -19.54 -5.84 -7.99
CA ALA A 114 -18.52 -5.09 -7.27
C ALA A 114 -17.64 -4.29 -8.26
N PRO A 115 -17.18 -3.09 -7.87
CA PRO A 115 -16.25 -2.29 -8.67
C PRO A 115 -14.98 -3.07 -9.03
N SER A 116 -14.39 -2.76 -10.19
CA SER A 116 -13.21 -3.46 -10.70
C SER A 116 -11.95 -3.28 -9.86
N ASP A 117 -11.90 -2.19 -9.09
CA ASP A 117 -10.83 -1.86 -8.15
C ASP A 117 -10.92 -2.65 -6.83
N VAL A 118 -12.02 -3.38 -6.58
CA VAL A 118 -12.28 -4.05 -5.31
C VAL A 118 -12.18 -5.57 -5.44
N TRP A 119 -11.42 -6.17 -4.53
CA TRP A 119 -11.40 -7.62 -4.32
C TRP A 119 -12.52 -8.01 -3.36
N VAL A 120 -13.26 -9.06 -3.69
CA VAL A 120 -14.35 -9.56 -2.84
C VAL A 120 -14.06 -11.01 -2.46
N VAL A 121 -13.93 -11.26 -1.17
CA VAL A 121 -13.73 -12.59 -0.60
C VAL A 121 -15.04 -13.03 0.04
N VAL A 122 -15.63 -14.09 -0.49
CA VAL A 122 -16.90 -14.66 -0.02
C VAL A 122 -16.62 -15.93 0.76
N ILE A 123 -17.09 -15.99 2.00
CA ILE A 123 -17.03 -17.17 2.85
C ILE A 123 -18.41 -17.82 2.91
N LEU A 124 -18.53 -19.01 2.33
CA LEU A 124 -19.69 -19.87 2.51
C LEU A 124 -19.51 -20.64 3.82
N TYR A 125 -20.46 -20.46 4.74
CA TYR A 125 -20.44 -21.13 6.04
C TYR A 125 -21.81 -21.77 6.35
N LYS A 126 -21.83 -22.60 7.37
CA LYS A 126 -23.06 -23.14 7.96
C LYS A 126 -22.86 -23.32 9.45
N GLU A 127 -23.89 -23.02 10.22
CA GLU A 127 -23.86 -23.23 11.66
C GLU A 127 -23.81 -24.73 11.98
N GLY A 128 -23.09 -25.09 13.05
CA GLY A 128 -22.88 -26.48 13.46
C GLY A 128 -21.63 -27.17 12.91
N ILE A 129 -20.87 -26.51 12.02
CA ILE A 129 -19.59 -27.01 11.50
C ILE A 129 -18.43 -26.28 12.21
N PRO A 130 -17.62 -26.97 13.05
CA PRO A 130 -16.56 -26.32 13.83
C PRO A 130 -15.46 -25.70 12.97
N GLU A 131 -15.16 -26.28 11.80
CA GLU A 131 -14.17 -25.78 10.86
C GLU A 131 -14.50 -24.38 10.35
N CYS A 132 -15.80 -24.05 10.21
CA CYS A 132 -16.25 -22.72 9.81
C CYS A 132 -15.89 -21.67 10.86
N GLY A 133 -16.02 -22.01 12.15
CA GLY A 133 -15.69 -21.10 13.25
C GLY A 133 -14.19 -20.78 13.30
N LEU A 134 -13.33 -21.76 13.07
CA LEU A 134 -11.88 -21.58 13.01
C LEU A 134 -11.46 -20.65 11.86
N LEU A 135 -12.02 -20.85 10.67
CA LEU A 135 -11.74 -19.97 9.53
C LEU A 135 -12.25 -18.55 9.79
N MET A 136 -13.44 -18.41 10.39
CA MET A 136 -14.06 -17.11 10.64
C MET A 136 -13.18 -16.21 11.53
N GLN A 137 -12.59 -16.76 12.59
CA GLN A 137 -11.66 -16.01 13.46
C GLN A 137 -10.48 -15.43 12.67
N SER A 138 -9.87 -16.23 11.81
CA SER A 138 -8.74 -15.78 10.99
C SER A 138 -9.15 -14.72 9.96
N ILE A 139 -10.33 -14.88 9.35
CA ILE A 139 -10.84 -13.93 8.35
C ILE A 139 -11.23 -12.60 9.00
N GLU A 140 -11.79 -12.59 10.21
CA GLU A 140 -12.11 -11.37 10.93
C GLU A 140 -10.85 -10.56 11.23
N GLU A 141 -9.74 -11.20 11.60
CA GLU A 141 -8.43 -10.53 11.73
C GLU A 141 -7.93 -9.97 10.40
N LEU A 142 -8.09 -10.72 9.30
CA LEU A 142 -7.67 -10.29 7.96
C LEU A 142 -8.49 -9.11 7.46
N ALA A 143 -9.79 -9.07 7.74
CA ALA A 143 -10.66 -7.96 7.35
C ALA A 143 -10.21 -6.63 7.96
N VAL A 144 -9.69 -6.65 9.19
CA VAL A 144 -9.12 -5.46 9.84
C VAL A 144 -7.77 -5.06 9.22
N ARG A 145 -6.92 -6.04 8.87
CA ARG A 145 -5.60 -5.79 8.28
C ARG A 145 -5.66 -5.31 6.82
N TYR A 146 -6.68 -5.72 6.07
CA TYR A 146 -6.82 -5.43 4.64
C TYR A 146 -8.14 -4.70 4.34
N PRO A 147 -8.25 -3.41 4.72
CA PRO A 147 -9.47 -2.62 4.55
C PRO A 147 -9.81 -2.28 3.09
N SER A 148 -8.90 -2.60 2.16
CA SER A 148 -9.09 -2.48 0.72
C SER A 148 -9.88 -3.63 0.11
N THR A 149 -9.92 -4.77 0.79
CA THR A 149 -10.60 -5.98 0.36
C THR A 149 -11.92 -6.11 1.10
N LYS A 150 -12.97 -6.44 0.37
CA LYS A 150 -14.29 -6.66 0.93
C LYS A 150 -14.44 -8.12 1.35
N PHE A 151 -14.63 -8.35 2.64
CA PHE A 151 -14.91 -9.68 3.18
C PHE A 151 -16.41 -9.82 3.46
N VAL A 152 -17.03 -10.85 2.88
CA VAL A 152 -18.44 -11.15 3.09
C VAL A 152 -18.64 -12.60 3.49
N LYS A 153 -19.61 -12.85 4.35
CA LYS A 153 -20.04 -14.20 4.73
C LYS A 153 -21.49 -14.42 4.31
N ILE A 154 -21.80 -15.64 3.88
CA ILE A 154 -23.14 -16.05 3.46
C ILE A 154 -23.40 -17.48 3.90
N ILE A 155 -24.65 -17.78 4.27
CA ILE A 155 -25.05 -19.15 4.57
C ILE A 155 -24.97 -19.96 3.27
N SER A 156 -24.30 -21.11 3.34
CA SER A 156 -24.06 -21.98 2.18
C SER A 156 -25.32 -22.29 1.38
N THR A 157 -26.44 -22.56 2.06
CA THR A 157 -27.75 -22.85 1.44
C THR A 157 -28.39 -21.66 0.75
N ASP A 158 -28.09 -20.44 1.18
CA ASP A 158 -28.62 -19.20 0.59
C ASP A 158 -27.87 -18.83 -0.69
N CYS A 159 -26.60 -19.20 -0.77
CA CYS A 159 -25.78 -18.99 -1.96
C CYS A 159 -25.97 -20.12 -2.99
N ILE A 160 -25.92 -21.38 -2.55
CA ILE A 160 -26.01 -22.55 -3.41
C ILE A 160 -26.95 -23.59 -2.74
N PRO A 161 -28.10 -23.90 -3.35
CA PRO A 161 -29.02 -24.88 -2.78
C PRO A 161 -28.36 -26.26 -2.71
N ASN A 162 -28.52 -26.95 -1.57
CA ASN A 162 -27.95 -28.28 -1.29
C ASN A 162 -26.41 -28.35 -1.42
N TYR A 163 -25.69 -27.29 -1.09
CA TYR A 163 -24.22 -27.35 -1.01
C TYR A 163 -23.76 -28.38 0.04
N PRO A 164 -22.82 -29.28 -0.28
CA PRO A 164 -22.46 -30.37 0.62
C PRO A 164 -21.66 -29.88 1.83
N ASP A 165 -22.10 -30.24 3.03
CA ASP A 165 -21.49 -29.78 4.29
C ASP A 165 -20.00 -30.13 4.42
N ARG A 166 -19.57 -31.26 3.87
CA ARG A 166 -18.15 -31.68 3.84
C ARG A 166 -17.21 -30.71 3.11
N ASN A 167 -17.76 -29.85 2.26
CA ASN A 167 -17.01 -28.85 1.50
C ASN A 167 -16.85 -27.54 2.27
N LEU A 168 -17.56 -27.39 3.40
CA LEU A 168 -17.50 -26.19 4.22
C LEU A 168 -16.31 -26.24 5.20
N PRO A 169 -15.72 -25.08 5.53
CA PRO A 169 -15.98 -23.77 4.91
C PRO A 169 -15.44 -23.69 3.48
N THR A 170 -16.09 -22.91 2.61
CA THR A 170 -15.59 -22.63 1.25
C THR A 170 -15.33 -21.15 1.09
N LEU A 171 -14.17 -20.80 0.53
CA LEU A 171 -13.75 -19.43 0.28
C LEU A 171 -13.67 -19.19 -1.23
N LEU A 172 -14.41 -18.19 -1.71
CA LEU A 172 -14.42 -17.78 -3.11
C LEU A 172 -13.85 -16.37 -3.23
N VAL A 173 -12.85 -16.22 -4.09
CA VAL A 173 -12.23 -14.92 -4.35
C VAL A 173 -12.72 -14.41 -5.70
N TYR A 174 -13.36 -13.24 -5.70
CA TYR A 174 -13.85 -12.55 -6.88
C TYR A 174 -13.05 -11.27 -7.14
N ASN A 175 -12.81 -10.99 -8.41
CA ASN A 175 -12.29 -9.73 -8.90
C ASN A 175 -12.79 -9.50 -10.33
N ASN A 176 -13.22 -8.28 -10.67
CA ASN A 176 -13.76 -7.94 -11.98
C ASN A 176 -14.92 -8.85 -12.42
N GLY A 177 -15.82 -9.22 -11.49
CA GLY A 177 -16.96 -10.10 -11.76
C GLY A 177 -16.60 -11.57 -12.06
N ALA A 178 -15.32 -11.94 -12.01
CA ALA A 178 -14.85 -13.29 -12.27
C ALA A 178 -14.28 -13.95 -11.01
N VAL A 179 -14.50 -15.26 -10.87
CA VAL A 179 -13.87 -16.08 -9.82
C VAL A 179 -12.39 -16.22 -10.13
N LYS A 180 -11.55 -15.76 -9.21
CA LYS A 180 -10.10 -15.91 -9.26
C LYS A 180 -9.63 -17.11 -8.47
N GLY A 181 -10.23 -17.37 -7.31
CA GLY A 181 -9.85 -18.47 -6.43
C GLY A 181 -11.08 -19.19 -5.86
N ASN A 182 -10.97 -20.51 -5.72
CA ASN A 182 -11.97 -21.34 -5.08
C ASN A 182 -11.26 -22.34 -4.16
N TYR A 183 -11.46 -22.18 -2.86
CA TYR A 183 -10.84 -23.00 -1.83
C TYR A 183 -11.93 -23.72 -1.05
N VAL A 184 -11.98 -25.03 -1.23
CA VAL A 184 -12.99 -25.88 -0.60
C VAL A 184 -12.37 -26.51 0.64
N GLY A 185 -13.08 -26.43 1.77
CA GLY A 185 -12.68 -27.01 3.04
C GLY A 185 -11.41 -26.40 3.67
N LEU A 186 -11.12 -26.83 4.90
CA LEU A 186 -9.97 -26.33 5.67
C LEU A 186 -8.61 -26.87 5.17
N HIS A 187 -8.62 -28.01 4.47
CA HIS A 187 -7.41 -28.66 3.98
C HIS A 187 -6.60 -27.79 3.01
N SER A 188 -7.27 -26.87 2.33
CA SER A 188 -6.66 -25.88 1.43
C SER A 188 -5.72 -24.91 2.15
N PHE A 189 -5.90 -24.72 3.47
CA PHE A 189 -5.20 -23.74 4.30
C PHE A 189 -4.11 -24.35 5.22
N GLY A 190 -3.85 -25.66 5.11
CA GLY A 190 -2.83 -26.37 5.89
C GLY A 190 -3.27 -26.79 7.29
N ARG A 191 -2.34 -27.32 8.11
CA ARG A 191 -2.63 -27.93 9.44
C ARG A 191 -3.10 -26.94 10.51
N ARG A 192 -2.83 -25.64 10.35
CA ARG A 192 -3.32 -24.58 11.23
C ARG A 192 -3.90 -23.50 10.34
N CYS A 193 -5.19 -23.27 10.46
CA CYS A 193 -5.85 -22.15 9.79
C CYS A 193 -5.45 -20.88 10.55
N THR A 194 -4.31 -20.30 10.16
CA THR A 194 -3.83 -19.02 10.68
C THR A 194 -4.03 -17.96 9.61
N PRO A 195 -4.19 -16.68 9.97
CA PRO A 195 -4.32 -15.59 9.00
C PRO A 195 -3.13 -15.56 8.03
N GLU A 196 -1.93 -15.92 8.46
CA GLU A 196 -0.75 -16.02 7.59
C GLU A 196 -0.87 -17.18 6.59
N GLY A 197 -1.41 -18.32 7.02
CA GLY A 197 -1.64 -19.48 6.14
C GLY A 197 -2.65 -19.18 5.04
N ILE A 198 -3.70 -18.42 5.36
CA ILE A 198 -4.71 -17.96 4.39
C ILE A 198 -4.07 -17.00 3.38
N CYS A 199 -3.35 -15.98 3.84
CA CYS A 199 -2.60 -15.06 2.97
C CYS A 199 -1.64 -15.81 2.03
N VAL A 200 -0.88 -16.78 2.54
CA VAL A 200 0.06 -17.57 1.72
C VAL A 200 -0.66 -18.42 0.67
N SER A 201 -1.84 -18.97 1.00
CA SER A 201 -2.66 -19.73 0.05
C SER A 201 -3.25 -18.86 -1.06
N GLU A 202 -3.58 -17.60 -0.76
CA GLU A 202 -4.03 -16.60 -1.72
C GLU A 202 -2.87 -16.07 -2.59
N CYS A 203 -1.68 -15.88 -2.02
CA CYS A 203 -0.47 -15.44 -2.74
C CYS A 203 0.03 -16.42 -3.82
N LYS A 204 -0.31 -17.71 -3.74
CA LYS A 204 0.08 -18.72 -4.75
C LYS A 204 -0.70 -18.59 -6.07
N LEU A 205 -1.82 -17.85 -6.09
CA LEU A 205 -2.39 -17.39 -7.35
C LEU A 205 -1.52 -16.25 -7.86
N HIS A 206 -0.96 -16.46 -9.05
CA HIS A 206 -0.04 -15.62 -9.84
C HIS A 206 -0.49 -14.15 -10.10
N CYS A 207 -1.38 -13.57 -9.30
CA CYS A 207 -1.88 -12.22 -9.44
C CYS A 207 -2.03 -11.46 -8.10
N PHE A 208 -1.58 -12.02 -6.97
CA PHE A 208 -1.33 -11.24 -5.74
C PHE A 208 0.05 -10.57 -5.74
N CYS A 209 0.89 -10.81 -6.76
CA CYS A 209 2.24 -10.27 -6.84
C CYS A 209 2.34 -8.87 -7.48
N SER A 210 1.23 -8.27 -7.93
CA SER A 210 1.21 -6.81 -8.18
C SER A 210 0.98 -6.00 -6.88
N LEU A 211 0.97 -6.70 -5.74
CA LEU A 211 0.68 -6.18 -4.41
C LEU A 211 1.92 -6.21 -3.50
N THR A 212 3.11 -6.02 -4.08
CA THR A 212 4.32 -5.58 -3.37
C THR A 212 4.17 -4.18 -2.74
N LEU A 213 2.98 -3.56 -2.79
CA LEU A 213 2.71 -2.26 -2.17
C LEU A 213 1.91 -2.32 -0.85
N ILE A 214 1.38 -3.48 -0.41
CA ILE A 214 0.60 -3.54 0.86
C ILE A 214 1.36 -4.22 2.02
N ILE A 215 2.54 -4.81 1.79
CA ILE A 215 3.39 -5.34 2.88
C ILE A 215 4.69 -4.50 3.07
N ALA A 216 4.93 -3.48 2.23
CA ALA A 216 6.16 -2.68 2.23
C ALA A 216 6.00 -1.27 2.83
N THR A 217 5.14 -1.10 3.84
CA THR A 217 5.16 0.09 4.71
C THR A 217 5.22 -0.33 6.17
N CYS A 218 6.34 -0.96 6.53
CA CYS A 218 7.02 -0.86 7.82
C CYS A 218 8.46 -0.42 7.52
#